data_AF-A0A932CB71-F1
#
_entry.id   AF-A0A932CB71-F1
#
_cell.length_a   1.000
_cell.length_b   1.000
_cell.length_c   1.000
_cell.angle_alpha   90.00
_cell.angle_beta   90.00
_cell.angle_gamma   90.00
#
_symmetry.space_group_name_H-M   'P 1'
#
loop_
_entity.id
_entity.type
_entity.pdbx_description
1 polymer ?
#
loop_
_entity_poly.entity_id
_entity_poly.type
_entity_poly.pdbx_seq_one_letter_code
_entity_poly.pdbx_strand_id
1 'polypeptide(L)' 'MTDATRKTLTCGCQVDTARDFLGRIVGTIAVRGDGCPDAKHVPGRVVVMPGREHARPE' A
#
# COMPACT_ATOMS: atom_id res chain seq x y z
N MET A 1 15.60 -6.32 -10.37
CA MET A 1 14.64 -6.68 -9.30
C MET A 1 14.22 -5.36 -8.67
N THR A 2 13.03 -4.88 -9.01
CA THR A 2 12.56 -3.56 -8.62
C THR A 2 12.36 -3.55 -7.10
N ASP A 3 12.98 -2.56 -6.48
CA ASP A 3 13.08 -2.33 -5.04
C ASP A 3 11.68 -2.10 -4.44
N ALA A 4 10.96 -3.19 -4.17
CA ALA A 4 9.63 -3.15 -3.60
C ALA A 4 9.75 -2.75 -2.13
N THR A 5 9.59 -1.46 -1.83
CA THR A 5 9.61 -0.98 -0.45
C THR A 5 8.32 -1.41 0.23
N ARG A 6 8.44 -2.32 1.22
CA ARG A 6 7.31 -2.72 2.07
C ARG A 6 6.94 -1.59 3.03
N LYS A 7 5.67 -1.23 3.06
CA LYS A 7 5.11 -0.20 3.96
C LYS A 7 3.88 -0.72 4.69
N THR A 8 3.66 -0.21 5.89
CA THR A 8 2.46 -0.48 6.67
C THR A 8 1.49 0.69 6.53
N LEU A 9 0.26 0.40 6.11
CA LEU A 9 -0.84 1.35 6.05
C LEU A 9 -1.37 1.63 7.47
N THR A 10 -2.07 2.76 7.63
CA THR A 10 -2.70 3.15 8.91
C THR A 10 -3.75 2.15 9.40
N CYS A 11 -4.35 1.39 8.49
CA CYS A 11 -5.27 0.30 8.80
C CYS A 11 -4.57 -1.03 9.19
N GLY A 12 -3.24 -1.04 9.29
CA GLY A 12 -2.44 -2.22 9.63
C GLY A 12 -2.08 -3.14 8.47
N CYS A 13 -2.60 -2.89 7.26
CA CYS A 13 -2.22 -3.67 6.08
C CYS A 13 -0.76 -3.42 5.69
N GLN A 14 -0.04 -4.48 5.30
CA GLN A 14 1.28 -4.36 4.69
C GLN A 14 1.14 -4.35 3.17
N VAL A 15 1.78 -3.37 2.53
CA VAL A 15 1.80 -3.20 1.09
C VAL A 15 3.21 -3.15 0.55
N ASP A 16 3.45 -3.83 -0.56
CA ASP A 16 4.68 -3.70 -1.32
C ASP A 16 4.49 -2.57 -2.34
N THR A 17 5.23 -1.47 -2.15
CA THR A 17 5.07 -0.26 -2.97
C THR A 17 5.94 -0.30 -4.22
N ALA A 18 5.39 0.20 -5.31
CA ALA A 18 6.04 0.35 -6.60
C ALA A 18 5.56 1.63 -7.30
N ARG A 19 6.23 2.03 -8.37
CA ARG A 19 5.70 3.05 -9.29
C ARG A 19 5.01 2.37 -10.46
N ASP A 20 3.82 2.83 -10.82
CA ASP A 20 3.17 2.40 -12.04
C ASP A 20 3.83 3.08 -13.27
N PHE A 21 3.37 2.71 -14.47
CA PHE A 21 3.87 3.26 -15.73
C PHE A 21 3.59 4.76 -15.92
N LEU A 22 2.69 5.34 -15.11
CA LEU A 22 2.39 6.77 -15.07
C LEU A 22 3.20 7.50 -13.99
N GLY A 23 4.11 6.80 -13.31
CA GLY A 23 4.92 7.35 -12.23
C GLY A 23 4.19 7.52 -10.90
N ARG A 24 2.96 7.02 -10.75
CA ARG A 24 2.18 7.07 -9.51
C ARG A 24 2.63 5.98 -8.56
N ILE A 25 2.60 6.26 -7.27
CA ILE A 25 2.91 5.24 -6.25
C ILE A 25 1.69 4.33 -6.08
N VAL A 26 1.89 3.04 -6.32
CA VAL A 26 0.91 1.98 -6.08
C VAL A 26 1.46 1.02 -5.02
N GLY A 27 0.56 0.40 -4.28
CA GLY A 27 0.90 -0.61 -3.27
C GLY A 27 0.16 -1.89 -3.58
N THR A 28 0.85 -3.03 -3.59
CA THR A 28 0.20 -4.33 -3.63
C THR A 28 0.04 -4.82 -2.20
N ILE A 29 -1.18 -5.11 -1.76
CA ILE A 29 -1.42 -5.66 -0.41
C ILE A 29 -0.70 -7.01 -0.31
N ALA A 30 0.32 -7.08 0.54
CA ALA A 30 1.00 -8.33 0.87
C ALA A 30 0.26 -9.05 2.01
N VAL A 31 -0.13 -8.30 3.04
CA VAL A 31 -0.82 -8.81 4.22
C VAL A 31 -1.93 -7.85 4.60
N ARG A 32 -3.14 -8.38 4.84
CA ARG A 32 -4.25 -7.60 5.37
C ARG A 32 -4.10 -7.49 6.89
N GLY A 33 -4.22 -6.29 7.44
CA GLY A 33 -4.27 -6.10 8.89
C GLY A 33 -5.59 -6.60 9.47
N ASP A 34 -5.54 -7.21 10.66
CA ASP A 34 -6.70 -7.88 11.29
C ASP A 34 -7.89 -6.95 11.52
N GLY A 35 -7.63 -5.65 11.74
CA GLY A 35 -8.65 -4.63 11.96
C GLY A 35 -8.99 -3.79 10.73
N CYS A 36 -8.54 -4.16 9.52
CA CYS A 36 -8.72 -3.31 8.35
C CYS A 36 -10.21 -3.22 7.94
N PRO A 37 -10.84 -2.03 8.02
CA PRO A 37 -12.26 -1.85 7.71
C PRO A 37 -12.54 -1.87 6.21
N ASP A 38 -11.51 -1.70 5.37
CA ASP A 38 -11.66 -1.68 3.92
C ASP A 38 -11.66 -3.11 3.35
N ALA A 39 -12.84 -3.55 2.89
CA ALA A 39 -13.02 -4.86 2.26
C ALA A 39 -12.23 -5.02 0.95
N LYS A 40 -11.77 -3.92 0.33
CA LYS A 40 -10.97 -3.96 -0.90
C LYS A 40 -9.50 -4.27 -0.62
N HIS A 41 -9.04 -4.22 0.63
CA HIS A 41 -7.67 -4.56 1.02
C HIS A 41 -7.47 -6.07 1.15
N VAL A 42 -7.47 -6.77 0.02
CA VAL A 42 -7.20 -8.22 -0.05
C VAL A 42 -5.77 -8.47 -0.52
N PRO A 43 -5.06 -9.49 0.01
CA PRO A 43 -3.73 -9.85 -0.46
C PRO A 43 -3.68 -10.06 -1.98
N GLY A 44 -2.63 -9.53 -2.63
CA GLY A 44 -2.47 -9.50 -4.08
C GLY A 44 -3.20 -8.36 -4.79
N ARG A 45 -4.05 -7.59 -4.10
CA ARG A 45 -4.73 -6.44 -4.71
C ARG A 45 -3.79 -5.25 -4.79
N VAL A 46 -3.79 -4.61 -5.96
CA VAL A 46 -3.13 -3.32 -6.14
C VAL A 46 -4.09 -2.21 -5.71
N VAL A 47 -3.61 -1.35 -4.81
CA VAL A 47 -4.26 -0.11 -4.40
C VAL A 47 -3.40 1.07 -4.82
N VAL A 48 -4.03 2.15 -5.26
CA VAL A 48 -3.33 3.41 -5.47
C VAL A 48 -3.01 3.97 -4.10
N MET A 49 -1.73 4.24 -3.84
CA MET A 49 -1.36 4.81 -2.55
C MET A 49 -1.82 6.27 -2.54
N PRO A 50 -2.63 6.71 -1.56
CA PRO A 50 -2.94 8.12 -1.40
C PRO A 50 -1.63 8.87 -1.15
N GLY A 51 -1.19 9.67 -2.11
CA GLY A 51 0.04 10.45 -1.97
C GLY A 51 -0.09 11.41 -0.79
N ARG A 52 0.98 11.54 0.02
CA ARG A 52 1.26 12.47 1.16
C ARG A 52 0.16 12.91 2.15
N GLU A 53 -1.12 12.70 1.89
CA GLU A 53 -2.24 13.15 2.73
C GLU A 53 -2.48 12.18 3.91
N HIS A 54 -1.99 10.94 3.79
CA HIS A 54 -2.00 9.93 4.87
C HIS A 54 -0.64 9.27 5.12
N ALA A 55 0.39 9.64 4.35
CA ALA A 55 1.77 9.33 4.71
C ALA A 55 2.18 10.37 5.75
N ARG A 56 2.08 10.04 7.04
CA ARG A 56 2.62 10.88 8.11
C ARG A 56 4.04 11.33 7.73
N PRO A 57 4.39 12.62 7.87
CA PRO A 57 5.79 12.98 7.94
C PRO A 57 6.34 12.36 9.23
N GLU A 58 7.54 11.80 9.11
CA GLU A 58 8.37 11.34 10.22
C GLU A 58 8.65 12.46 11.24
#